data_AF-L0FXC4-F1
#
_entry.id   AF-L0FXC4-F1
#
_cell.length_a   1.000
_cell.length_b   1.000
_cell.length_c   1.000
_cell.angle_alpha   90.00
_cell.angle_beta   90.00
_cell.angle_gamma   90.00
#
_symmetry.space_group_name_H-M   'P 1'
#
loop_
_entity.id
_entity.type
_entity.pdbx_description
1 polymer ?
#
loop_
_entity_poly.entity_id
_entity_poly.type
_entity_poly.pdbx_seq_one_letter_code
_entity_poly.pdbx_strand_id
1 'polypeptide(L)'
;MLDTRPTTDPTMPRYTMPMRGIILLSGMLTVAWGAFFKWMGEPLVSWLAMFPDEPVVLDTSVYGSFVLIIGFLLFLSAFYPISWIYLTMVGIGGKLISAIWFVLYYVDIIGWNKRTIFHLGFNELFWLIPLSYVLWKALVVKGYLKTLED
;
A
#
# COMPACT_ATOMS: atom_id res chain seq x y z
N MET A 1 -20.26 30.12 -33.50
CA MET A 1 -19.98 28.69 -33.26
C MET A 1 -18.93 28.63 -32.16
N LEU A 2 -19.30 28.21 -30.95
CA LEU A 2 -18.32 27.91 -29.90
C LEU A 2 -17.59 26.63 -30.33
N ASP A 3 -16.25 26.69 -30.37
CA ASP A 3 -15.43 25.51 -30.64
C ASP A 3 -15.62 24.51 -29.50
N THR A 4 -16.34 23.43 -29.74
CA THR A 4 -16.64 22.36 -28.77
C THR A 4 -15.55 21.29 -28.72
N ARG A 5 -14.39 21.52 -29.34
CA ARG A 5 -13.28 20.56 -29.27
C ARG A 5 -12.78 20.50 -27.82
N PRO A 6 -12.63 19.30 -27.24
CA PRO A 6 -12.01 19.17 -25.93
C PRO A 6 -10.62 19.80 -26.01
N THR A 7 -10.36 20.78 -25.17
CA THR A 7 -9.06 21.44 -25.04
C THR A 7 -8.05 20.39 -24.57
N THR A 8 -7.41 19.70 -25.51
CA THR A 8 -6.29 18.82 -25.21
C THR A 8 -5.04 19.67 -25.05
N ASP A 9 -5.02 20.51 -24.02
CA ASP A 9 -3.79 21.20 -23.64
C ASP A 9 -2.77 20.11 -23.24
N PRO A 10 -1.67 19.94 -24.00
CA PRO A 10 -0.66 18.95 -23.70
C PRO A 10 0.12 19.27 -22.42
N THR A 11 0.00 20.50 -21.89
CA THR A 11 0.70 20.95 -20.69
C THR A 11 -0.06 20.64 -19.39
N MET A 12 -1.35 20.34 -19.47
CA MET A 12 -2.17 20.03 -18.28
C MET A 12 -1.75 18.67 -17.67
N PRO A 13 -1.32 18.64 -16.39
CA PRO A 13 -0.95 17.38 -15.74
C PRO A 13 -2.20 16.52 -15.50
N ARG A 14 -2.17 15.28 -16.00
CA ARG A 14 -3.29 14.33 -15.89
C ARG A 14 -3.03 13.26 -14.84
N TYR A 15 -4.06 12.96 -14.06
CA TYR A 15 -4.12 11.80 -13.18
C TYR A 15 -5.07 10.78 -13.80
N THR A 16 -4.54 9.64 -14.24
CA THR A 16 -5.29 8.68 -15.07
C THR A 16 -6.00 7.61 -14.23
N MET A 17 -7.02 6.98 -14.81
CA MET A 17 -7.75 5.88 -14.15
C MET A 17 -6.84 4.71 -13.70
N PRO A 18 -5.85 4.26 -14.49
CA PRO A 18 -4.91 3.22 -14.03
C PRO A 18 -4.17 3.57 -12.74
N MET A 19 -3.86 4.85 -12.50
CA MET A 19 -3.19 5.28 -11.27
C MET A 19 -4.09 5.07 -10.04
N ARG A 20 -5.41 5.25 -10.17
CA ARG A 20 -6.38 4.89 -9.12
C ARG A 20 -6.39 3.38 -8.89
N GLY A 21 -6.39 2.60 -9.97
CA GLY A 21 -6.36 1.14 -9.93
C GLY A 21 -5.15 0.60 -9.17
N ILE A 22 -3.98 1.22 -9.31
CA ILE A 22 -2.76 0.85 -8.57
C ILE A 22 -2.96 1.01 -7.06
N ILE A 23 -3.49 2.16 -6.61
CA ILE A 23 -3.76 2.40 -5.19
C ILE A 23 -4.77 1.37 -4.68
N LEU A 24 -5.85 1.15 -5.44
CA LEU A 24 -6.92 0.23 -5.08
C LEU A 24 -6.39 -1.21 -4.92
N LEU A 25 -5.63 -1.69 -5.89
CA LEU A 25 -5.05 -3.03 -5.87
C LEU A 25 -4.05 -3.20 -4.71
N SER A 26 -3.20 -2.20 -4.49
CA SER A 26 -2.26 -2.21 -3.36
C SER A 26 -2.97 -2.21 -2.01
N GLY A 27 -4.02 -1.39 -1.87
CA GLY A 27 -4.86 -1.33 -0.68
C GLY A 27 -5.55 -2.65 -0.40
N MET A 28 -6.22 -3.24 -1.41
CA MET A 28 -6.89 -4.54 -1.28
C MET A 28 -5.93 -5.66 -0.89
N LEU A 29 -4.76 -5.72 -1.53
CA LEU A 29 -3.75 -6.73 -1.19
C LEU A 29 -3.25 -6.54 0.24
N THR A 30 -3.00 -5.30 0.66
CA THR A 30 -2.57 -4.99 2.02
C THR A 30 -3.66 -5.36 3.04
N VAL A 31 -4.93 -5.12 2.76
CA VAL A 31 -6.06 -5.57 3.60
C VAL A 31 -6.07 -7.10 3.71
N ALA A 32 -5.92 -7.82 2.59
CA ALA A 32 -5.92 -9.28 2.59
C ALA A 32 -4.78 -9.85 3.47
N TRP A 33 -3.58 -9.29 3.37
CA TRP A 33 -2.46 -9.68 4.24
C TRP A 33 -2.70 -9.31 5.70
N GLY A 34 -3.20 -8.11 5.99
CA GLY A 34 -3.57 -7.72 7.36
C GLY A 34 -4.60 -8.66 7.97
N ALA A 35 -5.60 -9.07 7.18
CA ALA A 35 -6.60 -10.07 7.57
C ALA A 35 -5.96 -11.44 7.85
N PHE A 36 -5.04 -11.91 7.00
CA PHE A 36 -4.33 -13.16 7.26
C PHE A 36 -3.50 -13.11 8.54
N PHE A 37 -2.74 -12.05 8.79
CA PHE A 37 -1.99 -11.92 10.04
C PHE A 37 -2.92 -11.80 11.25
N LYS A 38 -4.08 -11.14 11.12
CA LYS A 38 -5.01 -10.95 12.24
C LYS A 38 -5.74 -12.24 12.63
N TRP A 39 -6.25 -12.98 11.65
CA TRP A 39 -7.16 -14.11 11.90
C TRP A 39 -6.53 -15.48 11.63
N MET A 40 -5.46 -15.55 10.85
CA MET A 40 -4.74 -16.77 10.50
C MET A 40 -3.26 -16.69 10.93
N GLY A 41 -2.99 -15.99 12.03
CA GLY A 41 -1.65 -15.67 12.52
C GLY A 41 -0.69 -16.86 12.63
N GLU A 42 -0.98 -17.76 13.56
CA GLU A 42 -0.17 -18.96 13.80
C GLU A 42 0.07 -19.81 12.54
N PRO A 43 -0.96 -20.22 11.76
CA PRO A 43 -0.73 -21.00 10.56
C PRO A 43 0.02 -20.21 9.47
N LEU A 44 -0.18 -18.89 9.37
CA LEU A 44 0.53 -18.06 8.42
C LEU A 44 2.02 -17.92 8.77
N VAL A 45 2.32 -17.64 10.03
CA VAL A 45 3.69 -17.48 10.53
C VAL A 45 4.44 -18.80 10.45
N SER A 46 3.79 -19.91 10.79
CA SER A 46 4.37 -21.25 10.62
C SER A 46 4.62 -21.55 9.14
N TRP A 47 3.70 -21.17 8.25
CA TRP A 47 3.93 -21.28 6.79
C TRP A 47 5.07 -20.38 6.31
N LEU A 48 5.25 -19.20 6.89
CA LEU A 48 6.34 -18.28 6.57
C LEU A 48 7.69 -18.74 7.13
N ALA A 49 7.71 -19.59 8.16
CA ALA A 49 8.92 -20.02 8.83
C ALA A 49 9.82 -20.92 7.98
N MET A 50 11.11 -20.94 8.32
CA MET A 50 12.12 -21.76 7.67
C MET A 50 11.84 -23.26 7.85
N PHE A 51 11.30 -23.64 9.01
CA PHE A 51 10.88 -25.00 9.36
C PHE A 51 9.36 -25.03 9.56
N PRO A 52 8.58 -25.23 8.49
CA PRO A 52 7.11 -25.11 8.55
C PRO A 52 6.43 -26.24 9.34
N ASP A 53 7.16 -27.30 9.69
CA ASP A 53 6.65 -28.45 10.44
C ASP A 53 6.66 -28.22 11.96
N GLU A 54 7.33 -27.17 12.44
CA GLU A 54 7.32 -26.76 13.84
C GLU A 54 6.36 -25.58 14.05
N PRO A 55 5.38 -25.70 14.95
CA PRO A 55 4.42 -24.62 15.18
C PRO A 55 5.13 -23.42 15.82
N VAL A 56 5.09 -22.28 15.13
CA VAL A 56 5.59 -21.01 15.66
C VAL A 56 4.43 -20.26 16.31
N VAL A 57 4.40 -20.25 17.64
CA VAL A 57 3.39 -19.54 18.41
C VAL A 57 3.85 -18.08 18.59
N LEU A 58 3.32 -17.19 17.75
CA LEU A 58 3.56 -15.75 17.84
C LEU A 58 2.25 -14.98 17.75
N ASP A 59 2.10 -13.97 18.61
CA ASP A 59 0.99 -13.03 18.47
C ASP A 59 1.23 -12.12 17.25
N THR A 60 0.31 -12.21 16.30
CA THR A 60 0.26 -11.41 15.08
C THR A 60 -0.96 -10.51 15.01
N SER A 61 -1.84 -10.54 16.01
CA SER A 61 -3.13 -9.86 15.97
C SER A 61 -2.97 -8.35 15.88
N VAL A 62 -2.01 -7.79 16.62
CA VAL A 62 -1.68 -6.36 16.62
C VAL A 62 -1.10 -5.94 15.27
N TYR A 63 -0.10 -6.68 14.78
CA TYR A 63 0.51 -6.42 13.47
C TYR A 63 -0.53 -6.51 12.34
N GLY A 64 -1.33 -7.59 12.33
CA GLY A 64 -2.39 -7.79 11.34
C GLY A 64 -3.45 -6.70 11.38
N SER A 65 -3.87 -6.27 12.57
CA SER A 65 -4.82 -5.15 12.72
C SER A 65 -4.24 -3.83 12.20
N PHE A 66 -2.98 -3.54 12.48
CA PHE A 66 -2.29 -2.37 11.95
C PHE A 66 -2.24 -2.40 10.42
N VAL A 67 -1.75 -3.50 9.83
CA VAL A 67 -1.65 -3.66 8.36
C VAL A 67 -3.04 -3.57 7.71
N LEU A 68 -4.08 -4.12 8.33
CA LEU A 68 -5.45 -4.04 7.86
C LEU A 68 -5.94 -2.59 7.80
N ILE A 69 -5.71 -1.81 8.87
CA ILE A 69 -6.07 -0.38 8.91
C ILE A 69 -5.33 0.38 7.80
N ILE A 70 -4.02 0.16 7.66
CA ILE A 70 -3.21 0.81 6.59
C ILE A 70 -3.73 0.45 5.21
N GLY A 71 -4.03 -0.83 4.96
CA GLY A 71 -4.60 -1.28 3.70
C GLY A 71 -5.98 -0.65 3.43
N PHE A 72 -6.80 -0.50 4.46
CA PHE A 72 -8.11 0.15 4.34
C PHE A 72 -8.00 1.64 4.02
N LEU A 73 -7.06 2.35 4.64
CA LEU A 73 -6.79 3.76 4.33
C LEU A 73 -6.30 3.95 2.89
N LEU A 74 -5.40 3.08 2.41
CA LEU A 74 -4.98 3.05 1.00
C LEU A 74 -6.16 2.76 0.07
N PHE A 75 -6.96 1.74 0.38
CA PHE A 75 -8.13 1.40 -0.41
C PHE A 75 -9.10 2.59 -0.53
N LEU A 76 -9.37 3.27 0.59
CA LEU A 76 -10.25 4.44 0.61
C LEU A 76 -9.66 5.60 -0.21
N SER A 77 -8.35 5.81 -0.15
CA SER A 77 -7.70 6.90 -0.89
C SER A 77 -7.81 6.74 -2.41
N ALA A 78 -8.00 5.53 -2.92
CA ALA A 78 -8.17 5.28 -4.36
C ALA A 78 -9.44 5.91 -4.96
N PHE A 79 -10.48 6.16 -4.15
CA PHE A 79 -11.72 6.79 -4.61
C PHE A 79 -11.51 8.25 -4.97
N TYR A 80 -10.79 9.02 -4.14
CA TYR A 80 -10.51 10.44 -4.37
C TYR A 80 -9.03 10.76 -4.10
N PRO A 81 -8.09 10.28 -4.94
CA PRO A 81 -6.66 10.31 -4.63
C PRO A 81 -6.05 11.71 -4.55
N ILE A 82 -6.64 12.70 -5.25
CA ILE A 82 -6.18 14.09 -5.23
C ILE A 82 -6.68 14.79 -3.95
N SER A 83 -7.97 14.66 -3.64
CA SER A 83 -8.59 15.28 -2.46
C SER A 83 -8.12 14.63 -1.16
N TRP A 84 -7.95 13.31 -1.15
CA TRP A 84 -7.56 12.51 0.02
C TRP A 84 -6.10 12.08 0.00
N ILE A 85 -5.23 12.94 -0.54
CA ILE A 85 -3.80 12.64 -0.71
C ILE A 85 -3.09 12.24 0.59
N TYR A 86 -3.54 12.77 1.73
CA TYR A 86 -3.03 12.43 3.05
C TYR A 86 -3.27 10.96 3.41
N LEU A 87 -4.37 10.35 2.96
CA LEU A 87 -4.62 8.92 3.17
C LEU A 87 -3.61 8.06 2.41
N THR A 88 -3.26 8.45 1.18
CA THR A 88 -2.21 7.77 0.41
C THR A 88 -0.84 7.92 1.08
N MET A 89 -0.51 9.10 1.61
CA MET A 89 0.74 9.33 2.33
C MET A 89 0.83 8.50 3.62
N VAL A 90 -0.23 8.50 4.43
CA VAL A 90 -0.32 7.66 5.63
C VAL A 90 -0.25 6.18 5.26
N GLY A 91 -0.88 5.79 4.15
CA GLY A 91 -0.81 4.43 3.62
C GLY A 91 0.60 3.98 3.27
N ILE A 92 1.34 4.81 2.52
CA ILE A 92 2.75 4.55 2.17
C ILE A 92 3.64 4.50 3.43
N GLY A 93 3.48 5.47 4.34
CA GLY A 93 4.20 5.50 5.61
C GLY A 93 3.89 4.27 6.47
N GLY A 94 2.63 3.87 6.51
CA GLY A 94 2.17 2.65 7.20
C GLY A 94 2.81 1.39 6.64
N LYS A 95 2.95 1.27 5.31
CA LYS A 95 3.64 0.15 4.68
C LYS A 95 5.14 0.11 4.98
N LEU A 96 5.78 1.27 5.10
CA LEU A 96 7.18 1.33 5.56
C LEU A 96 7.31 0.88 7.02
N ILE A 97 6.40 1.32 7.88
CA ILE A 97 6.36 0.91 9.29
C ILE A 97 6.10 -0.60 9.40
N SER A 98 5.15 -1.16 8.65
CA SER A 98 4.90 -2.61 8.66
C SER A 98 6.10 -3.40 8.16
N ALA A 99 6.78 -2.95 7.11
CA ALA A 99 7.99 -3.60 6.62
C ALA A 99 9.10 -3.64 7.69
N ILE A 100 9.35 -2.51 8.36
CA ILE A 100 10.35 -2.41 9.43
C ILE A 100 9.95 -3.30 10.62
N TRP A 101 8.68 -3.23 11.04
CA TRP A 101 8.16 -4.06 12.12
C TRP A 101 8.33 -5.55 11.78
N PHE A 102 7.98 -5.95 10.55
CA PHE A 102 8.12 -7.33 10.11
C PHE A 102 9.56 -7.84 10.25
N VAL A 103 10.52 -7.05 9.80
CA VAL A 103 11.96 -7.38 9.90
C VAL A 103 12.42 -7.46 11.35
N LEU A 104 12.06 -6.49 12.19
CA LEU A 104 12.57 -6.43 13.56
C LEU A 104 11.96 -7.48 14.48
N TYR A 105 10.70 -7.84 14.28
CA TYR A 105 9.97 -8.69 15.23
C TYR A 105 9.76 -10.13 14.77
N TYR A 106 9.53 -10.33 13.46
CA TYR A 106 9.18 -11.66 12.95
C TYR A 106 10.38 -12.38 12.34
N VAL A 107 11.19 -11.69 11.54
CA VAL A 107 12.24 -12.31 10.73
C VAL A 107 13.32 -13.02 11.56
N ASP A 108 13.69 -12.49 12.73
CA ASP A 108 14.67 -13.14 13.62
C ASP A 108 14.14 -14.49 14.17
N ILE A 109 12.82 -14.61 14.32
CA ILE A 109 12.16 -15.80 14.88
C ILE A 109 11.87 -16.83 13.79
N ILE A 110 11.34 -16.41 12.64
CA ILE A 110 10.92 -17.31 11.56
C ILE A 110 12.03 -17.60 10.54
N GLY A 111 13.12 -16.82 10.59
CA GLY A 111 14.29 -16.92 9.71
C GLY A 111 14.11 -16.30 8.32
N TRP A 112 15.24 -15.98 7.69
CA TRP A 112 15.28 -15.54 6.29
C TRP A 112 15.11 -16.73 5.34
N ASN A 113 14.05 -16.71 4.53
CA ASN A 113 13.77 -17.70 3.50
C ASN A 113 12.99 -17.09 2.34
N LYS A 114 12.73 -17.87 1.29
CA LYS A 114 12.04 -17.38 0.08
C LYS A 114 10.63 -16.82 0.37
N ARG A 115 9.94 -17.34 1.38
CA ARG A 115 8.56 -16.95 1.76
C ARG A 115 8.58 -15.62 2.53
N THR A 116 9.52 -15.45 3.46
CA THR A 116 9.69 -14.18 4.19
C THR A 116 10.19 -13.06 3.30
N ILE A 117 11.11 -13.36 2.38
CA ILE A 117 11.54 -12.43 1.33
C ILE A 117 10.37 -12.10 0.39
N PHE A 118 9.51 -13.07 0.05
CA PHE A 118 8.34 -12.81 -0.78
C PHE A 118 7.35 -11.88 -0.07
N HIS A 119 7.03 -12.12 1.21
CA HIS A 119 6.16 -11.23 1.96
C HIS A 119 6.76 -9.82 2.04
N LEU A 120 7.99 -9.68 2.54
CA LEU A 120 8.62 -8.37 2.69
C LEU A 120 8.82 -7.65 1.35
N GLY A 121 9.36 -8.35 0.36
CA GLY A 121 9.69 -7.80 -0.95
C GLY A 121 8.46 -7.50 -1.79
N PHE A 122 7.60 -8.50 -2.02
CA PHE A 122 6.46 -8.35 -2.93
C PHE A 122 5.27 -7.65 -2.28
N ASN A 123 4.93 -7.96 -1.01
CA ASN A 123 3.76 -7.35 -0.37
C ASN A 123 4.06 -5.95 0.18
N GLU A 124 5.21 -5.74 0.81
CA GLU A 124 5.52 -4.45 1.41
C GLU A 124 6.30 -3.54 0.46
N LEU A 125 7.50 -3.92 0.03
CA LEU A 125 8.44 -3.00 -0.61
C LEU A 125 8.12 -2.71 -2.09
N PHE A 126 7.76 -3.72 -2.87
CA PHE A 126 7.51 -3.58 -4.30
C PHE A 126 6.40 -2.57 -4.59
N TRP A 127 5.34 -2.58 -3.78
CA TRP A 127 4.20 -1.67 -3.93
C TRP A 127 4.52 -0.22 -3.59
N LEU A 128 5.57 0.06 -2.80
CA LEU A 128 5.96 1.43 -2.50
C LEU A 128 6.41 2.18 -3.75
N ILE A 129 6.99 1.50 -4.73
CA ILE A 129 7.47 2.12 -5.98
C ILE A 129 6.29 2.71 -6.78
N PRO A 130 5.29 1.93 -7.23
CA PRO A 130 4.18 2.48 -7.99
C PRO A 130 3.30 3.41 -7.14
N LEU A 131 3.14 3.16 -5.83
CA LEU A 131 2.40 4.08 -4.94
C LEU A 131 3.09 5.45 -4.83
N SER A 132 4.42 5.49 -4.71
CA SER A 132 5.18 6.73 -4.65
C SER A 132 5.06 7.53 -5.95
N TYR A 133 5.13 6.85 -7.10
CA TYR A 133 4.92 7.47 -8.40
C TYR A 133 3.53 8.09 -8.52
N VAL A 134 2.49 7.33 -8.12
CA VAL A 134 1.10 7.79 -8.17
C VAL A 134 0.87 8.96 -7.21
N LEU A 135 1.41 8.91 -6.00
CA LEU A 135 1.36 10.01 -5.05
C LEU A 135 2.02 11.28 -5.61
N TRP A 136 3.21 11.15 -6.21
CA TRP A 136 3.88 12.27 -6.86
C TRP A 136 3.02 12.90 -7.95
N LYS A 137 2.40 12.08 -8.82
CA LYS A 137 1.46 12.57 -9.84
C LYS A 137 0.27 13.29 -9.21
N ALA A 138 -0.31 12.77 -8.13
CA ALA A 138 -1.39 13.43 -7.41
C ALA A 138 -0.99 14.80 -6.85
N LEU A 139 0.24 14.93 -6.30
CA LEU A 139 0.79 16.20 -5.81
C LEU A 139 0.94 17.22 -6.94
N VAL A 140 1.47 16.80 -8.09
CA VAL A 140 1.63 17.67 -9.27
C VAL A 140 0.27 18.18 -9.75
N VAL A 141 -0.74 17.31 -9.86
CA VAL A 141 -2.09 17.73 -10.27
C VAL A 141 -2.69 18.68 -9.24
N LYS A 142 -2.58 18.38 -7.94
CA LYS A 142 -3.09 19.23 -6.86
C LYS A 142 -2.45 20.62 -6.88
N GLY A 143 -1.13 20.70 -7.13
CA GLY A 143 -0.41 21.96 -7.27
C GLY A 143 -0.91 22.80 -8.44
N TYR A 144 -1.12 22.17 -9.60
CA TYR A 144 -1.67 22.83 -10.79
C TYR A 144 -3.11 23.32 -10.61
N LEU A 145 -3.97 22.55 -9.94
CA LEU A 145 -5.34 22.98 -9.67
C LEU A 145 -5.38 24.23 -8.79
N LYS A 146 -4.46 24.34 -7.82
CA LYS A 146 -4.35 25.52 -6.97
C LYS A 146 -4.00 26.78 -7.77
N THR A 147 -3.14 26.68 -8.79
CA THR A 147 -2.78 27.83 -9.64
C THR A 147 -3.90 28.30 -10.58
N LEU A 148 -4.99 27.54 -10.69
CA LEU A 148 -6.18 27.93 -11.47
C LEU A 148 -7.28 28.54 -10.59
N GLU A 149 -7.21 28.33 -9.27
CA GLU A 149 -8.14 28.91 -8.29
C GLU A 149 -7.70 30.31 -7.84
N ASP A 150 -6.39 30.62 -7.96
CA ASP A 150 -5.77 31.92 -7.71
C ASP A 150 -5.85 32.85 -8.95
#